data_AF-A0A2W5YPB3-F1
#
_entry.id   AF-A0A2W5YPB3-F1
#
_cell.length_a   1.000
_cell.length_b   1.000
_cell.length_c   1.000
_cell.angle_alpha   90.00
_cell.angle_beta   90.00
_cell.angle_gamma   90.00
#
_symmetry.space_group_name_H-M   'P 1'
#
loop_
_entity.id
_entity.type
_entity.pdbx_description
1 polymer ?
#
loop_
_entity_poly.entity_id
_entity_poly.type
_entity_poly.pdbx_seq_one_letter_code
_entity_poly.pdbx_strand_id
1 'polypeptide(L)'
;MSLKSRVAAALPPAWREPARRAYRATDVLGRRAIHRARTAAEALPLPRPPAPMVDGIPIRLLQAKRRDLERHRHFGRRDLDKLAEMLDRADGVVSVAEAYRRREHWPERFVAMRHDMDHDVENAIKFARWEAEHGWKSTYYVLHTDWYWNPSGSGQPSAFVLRALDEIASLGHEIGIHNNAIAAALRYGGDPASILDRDLAALRRHGFEIVGTAAHGDPLARSVGFANYEIFAECLDPHGRPAGRTLESADPVSGRRSAVTLRPMPMRDFGLEYEAYFIGHTRYLSEAEGRWNQGYDELAAAFLQEGGFLQILTHPAHWGLSDEVIRPIPAMTPARSDTGRMDPERGDPTAEPFPILVRGDCCSRRAILMNKDLFGGNPRMVRDEKSRSDFFLDHLTVGSPEEDDIGRYMDIDRLTGSHRDYALTQRTRDTLNVEAARLIVFDSYADTNFKAWRHREHGWKLWVYPRYLRDRRQFEREFERVDYLTLDEAVEVNTKLIERYRAQVGDVPVLYLQQPTAYYRKLDHRDEFGRLGVEIQKRVPNVFVGDIDESLLEPEDLNSSGPGQTLHFSGPTYRRMIDVALEQGLGEWLSKIPATSRG
;
A
#
# COMPACT_ATOMS: atom_id res chain seq x y z
N MET A 1 -57.47 53.18 -22.89
CA MET A 1 -57.79 52.93 -21.45
C MET A 1 -57.52 51.46 -21.13
N SER A 2 -56.70 51.16 -20.12
CA SER A 2 -56.45 49.77 -19.71
C SER A 2 -57.73 49.10 -19.17
N LEU A 3 -57.84 47.77 -19.23
CA LEU A 3 -58.99 47.01 -18.72
C LEU A 3 -59.33 47.40 -17.26
N LYS A 4 -58.31 47.63 -16.44
CA LYS A 4 -58.39 48.08 -15.04
C LYS A 4 -59.05 49.46 -14.90
N SER A 5 -58.78 50.38 -15.82
CA SER A 5 -59.38 51.73 -15.82
C SER A 5 -60.86 51.76 -16.21
N ARG A 6 -61.34 50.75 -16.94
CA ARG A 6 -62.76 50.59 -17.30
C ARG A 6 -63.57 49.99 -16.14
N VAL A 7 -63.01 49.01 -15.42
CA VAL A 7 -63.65 48.39 -14.24
C VAL A 7 -63.80 49.37 -13.08
N ALA A 8 -62.79 50.21 -12.81
CA ALA A 8 -62.87 51.21 -11.75
C ALA A 8 -63.90 52.34 -12.01
N ALA A 9 -64.29 52.56 -13.27
CA ALA A 9 -65.29 53.57 -13.64
C ALA A 9 -66.74 53.05 -13.47
N ALA A 10 -66.95 51.74 -13.43
CA ALA A 10 -68.25 51.09 -13.25
C ALA A 10 -68.67 50.95 -11.77
N LEU A 11 -67.77 51.26 -10.82
CA LEU A 11 -68.05 51.21 -9.39
C LEU A 11 -68.80 52.48 -8.90
N PRO A 12 -69.64 52.39 -7.85
CA PRO A 12 -70.28 53.55 -7.22
C PRO A 12 -69.24 54.58 -6.74
N PRO A 13 -69.55 55.90 -6.70
CA PRO A 13 -68.58 56.97 -6.46
C PRO A 13 -67.71 56.77 -5.21
N ALA A 14 -68.30 56.27 -4.12
CA ALA A 14 -67.63 56.02 -2.84
C ALA A 14 -66.49 54.98 -2.92
N TRP A 15 -66.50 54.09 -3.92
CA TRP A 15 -65.56 52.97 -4.04
C TRP A 15 -64.49 53.17 -5.12
N ARG A 16 -64.59 54.25 -5.91
CA ARG A 16 -63.67 54.53 -7.03
C ARG A 16 -62.26 54.89 -6.56
N GLU A 17 -62.16 55.69 -5.50
CA GLU A 17 -60.89 56.17 -4.92
C GLU A 17 -60.13 55.03 -4.20
N PRO A 18 -60.77 54.23 -3.33
CA PRO A 18 -60.16 53.05 -2.72
C PRO A 18 -59.70 52.00 -3.75
N ALA A 19 -60.52 51.70 -4.75
CA ALA A 19 -60.16 50.75 -5.80
C ALA A 19 -58.96 51.24 -6.62
N ARG A 20 -58.89 52.53 -6.96
CA ARG A 20 -57.72 53.11 -7.66
C ARG A 20 -56.45 53.04 -6.82
N ARG A 21 -56.53 53.21 -5.49
CA ARG A 21 -55.37 53.04 -4.59
C ARG A 21 -54.93 51.58 -4.50
N ALA A 22 -55.87 50.63 -4.37
CA ALA A 22 -55.58 49.20 -4.36
C ALA A 22 -54.95 48.72 -5.69
N TYR A 23 -55.43 49.24 -6.83
CA TYR A 23 -54.83 48.93 -8.13
C TYR A 23 -53.43 49.52 -8.32
N ARG A 24 -53.16 50.74 -7.81
CA ARG A 24 -51.79 51.29 -7.82
C ARG A 24 -50.86 50.51 -6.90
N ALA A 25 -51.33 50.10 -5.72
CA ALA A 25 -50.56 49.28 -4.79
C ALA A 25 -50.22 47.90 -5.39
N THR A 26 -51.17 47.25 -6.06
CA THR A 26 -50.94 45.97 -6.76
C THR A 26 -50.07 46.11 -8.00
N ASP A 27 -50.12 47.23 -8.74
CA ASP A 27 -49.21 47.48 -9.87
C ASP A 27 -47.77 47.76 -9.39
N VAL A 28 -47.59 48.46 -8.26
CA VAL A 28 -46.28 48.68 -7.63
C VAL A 28 -45.70 47.40 -7.04
N LEU A 29 -46.54 46.57 -6.40
CA LEU A 29 -46.15 45.24 -5.91
C LEU A 29 -45.82 44.30 -7.07
N GLY A 30 -46.60 44.31 -8.15
CA GLY A 30 -46.36 43.52 -9.35
C GLY A 30 -45.07 43.93 -10.08
N ARG A 31 -44.81 45.24 -10.23
CA ARG A 31 -43.55 45.73 -10.82
C ARG A 31 -42.34 45.43 -9.94
N ARG A 32 -42.47 45.52 -8.61
CA ARG A 32 -41.40 45.12 -7.68
C ARG A 32 -41.17 43.61 -7.67
N ALA A 33 -42.21 42.80 -7.82
CA ALA A 33 -42.11 41.34 -7.94
C ALA A 33 -41.46 40.92 -9.27
N ILE A 34 -41.85 41.54 -10.39
CA ILE A 34 -41.25 41.32 -11.71
C ILE A 34 -39.79 41.78 -11.71
N HIS A 35 -39.49 42.94 -11.12
CA HIS A 35 -38.12 43.42 -11.00
C HIS A 35 -37.28 42.48 -10.13
N ARG A 36 -37.77 42.04 -8.96
CA ARG A 36 -37.07 41.04 -8.12
C ARG A 36 -36.90 39.69 -8.83
N ALA A 37 -37.90 39.22 -9.57
CA ALA A 37 -37.82 37.98 -10.33
C ALA A 37 -36.80 38.10 -11.47
N ARG A 38 -36.71 39.27 -12.10
CA ARG A 38 -35.75 39.54 -13.17
C ARG A 38 -34.33 39.73 -12.63
N THR A 39 -34.16 40.41 -11.50
CA THR A 39 -32.87 40.48 -10.78
C THR A 39 -32.45 39.10 -10.24
N ALA A 40 -33.40 38.26 -9.79
CA ALA A 40 -33.13 36.88 -9.39
C ALA A 40 -32.80 35.97 -10.59
N ALA A 41 -33.41 36.21 -11.75
CA ALA A 41 -33.09 35.51 -13.00
C ALA A 41 -31.74 35.97 -13.61
N GLU A 42 -31.40 37.25 -13.47
CA GLU A 42 -30.08 37.81 -13.85
C GLU A 42 -28.98 37.40 -12.87
N ALA A 43 -29.33 37.04 -11.62
CA ALA A 43 -28.43 36.49 -10.61
C ALA A 43 -28.30 34.96 -10.62
N LEU A 44 -29.14 34.25 -11.39
CA LEU A 44 -28.98 32.82 -11.62
C LEU A 44 -27.80 32.64 -12.59
N PRO A 45 -26.71 31.95 -12.18
CA PRO A 45 -25.60 31.71 -13.07
C PRO A 45 -26.12 30.98 -14.31
N LEU A 46 -25.86 31.55 -15.50
CA LEU A 46 -26.13 30.87 -16.75
C LEU A 46 -25.52 29.46 -16.68
N PRO A 47 -26.24 28.40 -17.10
CA PRO A 47 -25.66 27.07 -17.15
C PRO A 47 -24.40 27.16 -17.98
N ARG A 48 -23.26 26.81 -17.36
CA ARG A 48 -21.98 26.78 -18.07
C ARG A 48 -22.17 25.92 -19.31
N PRO A 49 -21.72 26.35 -20.50
CA PRO A 49 -21.77 25.49 -21.67
C PRO A 49 -21.12 24.15 -21.31
N PRO A 50 -21.69 23.01 -21.77
CA PRO A 50 -21.15 21.70 -21.44
C PRO A 50 -19.66 21.69 -21.79
N ALA A 51 -18.84 21.22 -20.85
CA ALA A 51 -17.41 21.14 -21.07
C ALA A 51 -17.16 20.36 -22.36
N PRO A 52 -16.25 20.80 -23.25
CA PRO A 52 -16.00 20.08 -24.47
C PRO A 52 -15.56 18.65 -24.13
N MET A 53 -16.16 17.69 -24.82
CA MET A 53 -15.98 16.25 -24.55
C MET A 53 -15.35 15.58 -25.77
N VAL A 54 -14.57 14.54 -25.51
CA VAL A 54 -14.09 13.58 -26.50
C VAL A 54 -14.62 12.23 -26.05
N ASP A 55 -15.55 11.68 -26.82
CA ASP A 55 -16.04 10.31 -26.63
C ASP A 55 -16.63 10.01 -25.26
N GLY A 56 -17.37 10.99 -24.74
CA GLY A 56 -17.99 10.92 -23.43
C GLY A 56 -17.07 11.33 -22.28
N ILE A 57 -15.81 11.68 -22.54
CA ILE A 57 -14.85 12.14 -21.53
C ILE A 57 -14.67 13.67 -21.63
N PRO A 58 -14.80 14.44 -20.55
CA PRO A 58 -14.43 15.85 -20.55
C PRO A 58 -12.95 16.05 -20.93
N ILE A 59 -12.64 16.90 -21.91
CA ILE A 59 -11.26 17.09 -22.42
C ILE A 59 -10.27 17.44 -21.30
N ARG A 60 -10.69 18.25 -20.33
CA ARG A 60 -9.85 18.63 -19.19
C ARG A 60 -9.50 17.43 -18.31
N LEU A 61 -10.44 16.51 -18.10
CA LEU A 61 -10.20 15.28 -17.33
C LEU A 61 -9.22 14.38 -18.08
N LEU A 62 -9.46 14.17 -19.38
CA LEU A 62 -8.58 13.37 -20.24
C LEU A 62 -7.13 13.90 -20.22
N GLN A 63 -6.95 15.21 -20.45
CA GLN A 63 -5.63 15.85 -20.42
C GLN A 63 -4.97 15.80 -19.04
N ALA A 64 -5.74 15.93 -17.96
CA ALA A 64 -5.22 15.81 -16.61
C ALA A 64 -4.75 14.38 -16.32
N LYS A 65 -5.52 13.37 -16.73
CA LYS A 65 -5.18 11.95 -16.58
C LYS A 65 -3.96 11.56 -17.39
N ARG A 66 -3.84 11.96 -18.66
CA ARG A 66 -2.63 11.71 -19.47
C ARG A 66 -1.36 12.21 -18.80
N ARG A 67 -1.35 13.48 -18.34
CA ARG A 67 -0.20 14.05 -17.61
C ARG A 67 0.12 13.33 -16.30
N ASP A 68 -0.89 12.75 -15.67
CA ASP A 68 -0.71 12.00 -14.43
C ASP A 68 -0.10 10.63 -14.70
N LEU A 69 -0.66 9.89 -15.66
CA LEU A 69 -0.26 8.54 -16.03
C LEU A 69 1.15 8.47 -16.63
N GLU A 70 1.58 9.50 -17.37
CA GLU A 70 2.98 9.63 -17.84
C GLU A 70 4.01 9.55 -16.69
N ARG A 71 3.63 9.90 -15.45
CA ARG A 71 4.52 9.81 -14.28
C ARG A 71 4.55 8.43 -13.60
N HIS A 72 3.68 7.52 -14.02
CA HIS A 72 3.48 6.20 -13.40
C HIS A 72 4.08 5.06 -14.25
N ARG A 73 4.96 5.37 -15.22
CA ARG A 73 5.71 4.36 -15.97
C ARG A 73 6.91 3.88 -15.16
N HIS A 74 6.93 2.59 -14.84
CA HIS A 74 7.95 1.94 -14.02
C HIS A 74 8.77 0.92 -14.81
N PHE A 75 8.15 0.29 -15.81
CA PHE A 75 8.79 -0.64 -16.74
C PHE A 75 9.06 0.04 -18.08
N GLY A 76 10.28 -0.10 -18.58
CA GLY A 76 10.73 0.51 -19.83
C GLY A 76 10.99 -0.49 -20.94
N ARG A 77 11.64 -0.01 -22.00
CA ARG A 77 11.96 -0.83 -23.18
C ARG A 77 12.74 -2.11 -22.84
N ARG A 78 13.72 -2.03 -21.94
CA ARG A 78 14.50 -3.21 -21.52
C ARG A 78 13.64 -4.27 -20.83
N ASP A 79 12.65 -3.85 -20.05
CA ASP A 79 11.73 -4.76 -19.36
C ASP A 79 10.77 -5.42 -20.36
N LEU A 80 10.34 -4.67 -21.38
CA LEU A 80 9.56 -5.21 -22.50
C LEU A 80 10.36 -6.23 -23.30
N ASP A 81 11.62 -5.93 -23.60
CA ASP A 81 12.50 -6.84 -24.34
C ASP A 81 12.74 -8.13 -23.53
N LYS A 82 12.93 -8.02 -22.20
CA LYS A 82 13.02 -9.19 -21.29
C LYS A 82 11.73 -10.01 -21.27
N LEU A 83 10.56 -9.34 -21.20
CA LEU A 83 9.26 -10.00 -21.25
C LEU A 83 9.08 -10.74 -22.58
N ALA A 84 9.40 -10.09 -23.69
CA ALA A 84 9.35 -10.70 -25.02
C ALA A 84 10.23 -11.94 -25.13
N GLU A 85 11.48 -11.87 -24.67
CA GLU A 85 12.40 -13.02 -24.73
C GLU A 85 11.84 -14.26 -24.02
N MET A 86 11.19 -14.08 -22.87
CA MET A 86 10.56 -15.19 -22.15
C MET A 86 9.33 -15.72 -22.89
N LEU A 87 8.48 -14.82 -23.40
CA LEU A 87 7.23 -15.18 -24.10
C LEU A 87 7.50 -15.85 -25.45
N ASP A 88 8.51 -15.40 -26.20
CA ASP A 88 8.95 -16.02 -27.47
C ASP A 88 9.43 -17.47 -27.29
N ARG A 89 9.87 -17.81 -26.08
CA ARG A 89 10.35 -19.15 -25.73
C ARG A 89 9.27 -20.02 -25.10
N ALA A 90 8.06 -19.51 -24.89
CA ALA A 90 6.91 -20.29 -24.44
C ALA A 90 6.34 -21.13 -25.59
N ASP A 91 5.73 -22.27 -25.28
CA ASP A 91 5.06 -23.14 -26.25
C ASP A 91 3.65 -22.64 -26.60
N GLY A 92 3.14 -21.67 -25.83
CA GLY A 92 1.91 -20.95 -26.13
C GLY A 92 1.67 -19.80 -25.17
N VAL A 93 1.36 -18.62 -25.71
CA VAL A 93 0.96 -17.42 -24.98
C VAL A 93 -0.48 -17.09 -25.34
N VAL A 94 -1.39 -17.32 -24.39
CA VAL A 94 -2.83 -17.32 -24.65
C VAL A 94 -3.60 -16.43 -23.69
N SER A 95 -4.85 -16.12 -24.07
CA SER A 95 -5.83 -15.52 -23.17
C SER A 95 -6.12 -16.42 -21.97
N VAL A 96 -6.59 -15.80 -20.89
CA VAL A 96 -7.01 -16.48 -19.68
C VAL A 96 -8.19 -17.42 -19.94
N ALA A 97 -9.18 -17.06 -20.76
CA ALA A 97 -10.25 -17.99 -21.16
C ALA A 97 -9.69 -19.25 -21.85
N GLU A 98 -8.76 -19.08 -22.76
CA GLU A 98 -8.15 -20.21 -23.45
C GLU A 98 -7.36 -21.10 -22.49
N ALA A 99 -6.62 -20.50 -21.55
CA ALA A 99 -5.95 -21.23 -20.49
C ALA A 99 -6.92 -21.98 -19.57
N TYR A 100 -8.02 -21.35 -19.17
CA TYR A 100 -9.08 -21.99 -18.37
C TYR A 100 -9.70 -23.19 -19.11
N ARG A 101 -9.94 -23.10 -20.42
CA ARG A 101 -10.48 -24.21 -21.22
C ARG A 101 -9.46 -25.34 -21.39
N ARG A 102 -8.17 -25.01 -21.42
CA ARG A 102 -7.05 -25.96 -21.53
C ARG A 102 -6.51 -26.41 -20.16
N ARG A 103 -7.17 -26.08 -19.05
CA ARG A 103 -6.69 -26.34 -17.68
C ARG A 103 -6.47 -27.81 -17.30
N GLU A 104 -6.84 -28.74 -18.17
CA GLU A 104 -6.58 -30.17 -17.97
C GLU A 104 -5.41 -30.65 -18.83
N HIS A 105 -5.06 -29.90 -19.89
CA HIS A 105 -4.07 -30.27 -20.90
C HIS A 105 -3.42 -29.00 -21.50
N TRP A 106 -2.30 -28.55 -20.93
CA TRP A 106 -1.47 -27.46 -21.44
C TRP A 106 -0.10 -27.96 -21.92
N PRO A 107 0.56 -27.24 -22.85
CA PRO A 107 1.92 -27.58 -23.28
C PRO A 107 2.95 -27.39 -22.14
N GLU A 108 4.19 -27.84 -22.38
CA GLU A 108 5.24 -27.83 -21.35
C GLU A 108 5.50 -26.43 -20.79
N ARG A 109 5.62 -25.39 -21.63
CA ARG A 109 5.81 -24.00 -21.21
C ARG A 109 4.61 -23.16 -21.64
N PHE A 110 3.57 -23.14 -20.81
CA PHE A 110 2.31 -22.48 -21.12
C PHE A 110 2.16 -21.15 -20.37
N VAL A 111 1.79 -20.09 -21.08
CA VAL A 111 1.59 -18.75 -20.50
C VAL A 111 0.15 -18.28 -20.71
N ALA A 112 -0.49 -17.83 -19.62
CA ALA A 112 -1.71 -17.02 -19.70
C ALA A 112 -1.38 -15.56 -19.37
N MET A 113 -1.64 -14.66 -20.33
CA MET A 113 -1.42 -13.22 -20.16
C MET A 113 -2.70 -12.52 -19.70
N ARG A 114 -2.60 -11.78 -18.59
CA ARG A 114 -3.67 -10.98 -18.01
C ARG A 114 -3.22 -9.52 -17.89
N HIS A 115 -4.08 -8.61 -18.34
CA HIS A 115 -3.94 -7.17 -18.17
C HIS A 115 -5.09 -6.58 -17.38
N ASP A 116 -4.80 -5.92 -16.26
CA ASP A 116 -5.79 -5.10 -15.57
C ASP A 116 -5.70 -3.67 -16.13
N MET A 117 -6.75 -3.20 -16.81
CA MET A 117 -6.77 -1.92 -17.55
C MET A 117 -6.93 -0.70 -16.62
N ASP A 118 -6.32 -0.73 -15.45
CA ASP A 118 -6.47 0.31 -14.45
C ASP A 118 -5.93 1.63 -14.99
N HIS A 119 -6.79 2.65 -14.92
CA HIS A 119 -6.56 4.05 -15.21
C HIS A 119 -6.19 4.42 -16.65
N ASP A 120 -5.54 3.55 -17.44
CA ASP A 120 -4.91 3.89 -18.72
C ASP A 120 -5.32 2.96 -19.87
N VAL A 121 -6.52 3.20 -20.42
CA VAL A 121 -7.03 2.44 -21.57
C VAL A 121 -6.27 2.72 -22.87
N GLU A 122 -5.65 3.90 -23.01
CA GLU A 122 -4.89 4.22 -24.22
C GLU A 122 -3.59 3.42 -24.27
N ASN A 123 -2.92 3.27 -23.13
CA ASN A 123 -1.73 2.44 -23.06
C ASN A 123 -2.06 0.94 -23.14
N ALA A 124 -3.24 0.52 -22.67
CA ALA A 124 -3.72 -0.84 -22.89
C ALA A 124 -3.84 -1.20 -24.38
N ILE A 125 -4.32 -0.27 -25.24
CA ILE A 125 -4.34 -0.46 -26.70
C ILE A 125 -2.93 -0.64 -27.25
N LYS A 126 -1.98 0.20 -26.83
CA LYS A 126 -0.57 0.08 -27.28
C LYS A 126 0.00 -1.28 -26.88
N PHE A 127 -0.30 -1.75 -25.67
CA PHE A 127 0.14 -3.05 -25.16
C PHE A 127 -0.45 -4.19 -26.02
N ALA A 128 -1.75 -4.11 -26.34
CA ALA A 128 -2.42 -5.09 -27.19
C ALA A 128 -1.84 -5.14 -28.60
N ARG A 129 -1.56 -3.99 -29.21
CA ARG A 129 -0.90 -3.94 -30.53
C ARG A 129 0.47 -4.61 -30.49
N TRP A 130 1.27 -4.31 -29.47
CA TRP A 130 2.59 -4.93 -29.29
C TRP A 130 2.48 -6.45 -29.15
N GLU A 131 1.53 -6.97 -28.36
CA GLU A 131 1.34 -8.42 -28.22
C GLU A 131 0.84 -9.08 -29.52
N ALA A 132 -0.08 -8.44 -30.22
CA ALA A 132 -0.59 -8.91 -31.51
C ALA A 132 0.50 -8.95 -32.58
N GLU A 133 1.44 -8.00 -32.58
CA GLU A 133 2.62 -7.99 -33.45
C GLU A 133 3.53 -9.22 -33.23
N HIS A 134 3.54 -9.78 -32.01
CA HIS A 134 4.28 -11.00 -31.68
C HIS A 134 3.43 -12.29 -31.83
N GLY A 135 2.16 -12.15 -32.22
CA GLY A 135 1.23 -13.27 -32.36
C GLY A 135 0.71 -13.85 -31.04
N TRP A 136 0.90 -13.14 -29.92
CA TRP A 136 0.39 -13.55 -28.61
C TRP A 136 -1.06 -13.13 -28.41
N LYS A 137 -1.77 -13.87 -27.55
CA LYS A 137 -3.11 -13.51 -27.08
C LYS A 137 -3.10 -13.31 -25.58
N SER A 138 -3.97 -12.43 -25.12
CA SER A 138 -4.05 -12.00 -23.72
C SER A 138 -5.50 -11.67 -23.37
N THR A 139 -5.77 -11.48 -22.09
CA THR A 139 -7.07 -11.00 -21.60
C THR A 139 -6.93 -9.62 -20.99
N TYR A 140 -7.76 -8.68 -21.41
CA TYR A 140 -7.83 -7.32 -20.90
C TYR A 140 -9.07 -7.13 -20.03
N TYR A 141 -8.89 -6.90 -18.73
CA TYR A 141 -9.96 -6.71 -17.77
C TYR A 141 -10.27 -5.21 -17.60
N VAL A 142 -11.45 -4.80 -18.05
CA VAL A 142 -11.90 -3.40 -17.98
C VAL A 142 -12.52 -3.08 -16.62
N LEU A 143 -12.09 -1.99 -15.97
CA LEU A 143 -12.58 -1.60 -14.65
C LEU A 143 -13.82 -0.71 -14.75
N HIS A 144 -14.97 -1.25 -14.34
CA HIS A 144 -16.27 -0.58 -14.43
C HIS A 144 -16.47 0.59 -13.44
N THR A 145 -15.55 0.78 -12.50
CA THR A 145 -15.58 1.92 -11.57
C THR A 145 -14.56 3.00 -11.88
N ASP A 146 -13.78 2.87 -12.96
CA ASP A 146 -12.72 3.83 -13.25
C ASP A 146 -13.26 5.10 -13.93
N TRP A 147 -12.43 6.15 -13.97
CA TRP A 147 -12.77 7.47 -14.49
C TRP A 147 -13.19 7.45 -15.97
N TYR A 148 -12.71 6.46 -16.73
CA TYR A 148 -13.04 6.29 -18.14
C TYR A 148 -14.35 5.55 -18.37
N TRP A 149 -14.89 4.84 -17.36
CA TRP A 149 -16.08 4.01 -17.55
C TRP A 149 -17.32 4.87 -17.76
N ASN A 150 -17.74 5.63 -16.74
CA ASN A 150 -19.00 6.36 -16.78
C ASN A 150 -18.84 7.79 -16.22
N PRO A 151 -18.03 8.65 -16.87
CA PRO A 151 -17.78 10.03 -16.42
C PRO A 151 -19.04 10.91 -16.40
N SER A 152 -20.07 10.56 -17.17
CA SER A 152 -21.33 11.29 -17.28
C SER A 152 -22.36 10.90 -16.23
N GLY A 153 -22.12 9.83 -15.46
CA GLY A 153 -23.10 9.29 -14.51
C GLY A 153 -24.29 8.57 -15.18
N SER A 154 -24.25 8.33 -16.50
CA SER A 154 -25.29 7.67 -17.28
C SER A 154 -25.57 6.21 -16.92
N GLY A 155 -24.65 5.57 -16.20
CA GLY A 155 -24.71 4.15 -15.86
C GLY A 155 -24.30 3.24 -17.02
N GLN A 156 -23.62 3.79 -18.02
CA GLN A 156 -23.15 3.10 -19.22
C GLN A 156 -21.66 3.37 -19.45
N PRO A 157 -20.92 2.44 -20.07
CA PRO A 157 -19.55 2.67 -20.50
C PRO A 157 -19.48 3.80 -21.54
N SER A 158 -18.43 4.61 -21.46
CA SER A 158 -18.19 5.72 -22.37
C SER A 158 -17.77 5.22 -23.76
N ALA A 159 -18.01 6.02 -24.79
CA ALA A 159 -17.53 5.69 -26.14
C ALA A 159 -15.99 5.57 -26.18
N PHE A 160 -15.30 6.28 -25.29
CA PHE A 160 -13.85 6.22 -25.14
C PHE A 160 -13.36 4.82 -24.76
N VAL A 161 -13.90 4.22 -23.69
CA VAL A 161 -13.52 2.84 -23.30
C VAL A 161 -14.03 1.83 -24.31
N LEU A 162 -15.25 1.99 -24.83
CA LEU A 162 -15.83 1.05 -25.81
C LEU A 162 -14.97 0.91 -27.07
N ARG A 163 -14.42 2.01 -27.60
CA ARG A 163 -13.50 1.93 -28.73
C ARG A 163 -12.17 1.26 -28.39
N ALA A 164 -11.65 1.48 -27.19
CA ALA A 164 -10.44 0.79 -26.76
C ALA A 164 -10.67 -0.73 -26.71
N LEU A 165 -11.81 -1.16 -26.17
CA LEU A 165 -12.17 -2.58 -26.12
C LEU A 165 -12.42 -3.16 -27.52
N ASP A 166 -13.08 -2.42 -28.42
CA ASP A 166 -13.29 -2.84 -29.81
C ASP A 166 -11.96 -3.07 -30.53
N GLU A 167 -11.01 -2.14 -30.35
CA GLU A 167 -9.69 -2.27 -30.93
C GLU A 167 -8.91 -3.46 -30.37
N ILE A 168 -8.86 -3.61 -29.03
CA ILE A 168 -8.21 -4.74 -28.36
C ILE A 168 -8.82 -6.08 -28.81
N ALA A 169 -10.15 -6.17 -28.90
CA ALA A 169 -10.84 -7.36 -29.38
C ALA A 169 -10.53 -7.65 -30.86
N SER A 170 -10.44 -6.61 -31.71
CA SER A 170 -10.13 -6.75 -33.14
C SER A 170 -8.72 -7.29 -33.40
N LEU A 171 -7.81 -7.12 -32.44
CA LEU A 171 -6.45 -7.67 -32.46
C LEU A 171 -6.40 -9.15 -32.01
N GLY A 172 -7.53 -9.72 -31.58
CA GLY A 172 -7.66 -11.13 -31.21
C GLY A 172 -7.47 -11.42 -29.71
N HIS A 173 -7.43 -10.38 -28.88
CA HIS A 173 -7.38 -10.53 -27.42
C HIS A 173 -8.79 -10.73 -26.83
N GLU A 174 -8.84 -11.33 -25.64
CA GLU A 174 -10.07 -11.47 -24.88
C GLU A 174 -10.36 -10.19 -24.08
N ILE A 175 -11.65 -9.84 -23.96
CA ILE A 175 -12.13 -8.81 -23.04
C ILE A 175 -12.79 -9.47 -21.83
N GLY A 176 -12.32 -9.14 -20.63
CA GLY A 176 -12.92 -9.52 -19.35
C GLY A 176 -13.38 -8.30 -18.56
N ILE A 177 -14.10 -8.52 -17.46
CA ILE A 177 -14.46 -7.43 -16.53
C ILE A 177 -13.55 -7.43 -15.29
N HIS A 178 -12.97 -6.27 -14.96
CA HIS A 178 -12.28 -6.09 -13.69
C HIS A 178 -13.31 -5.75 -12.61
N ASN A 179 -13.78 -6.80 -11.92
CA ASN A 179 -14.93 -6.73 -11.04
C ASN A 179 -14.61 -5.95 -9.76
N ASN A 180 -15.29 -4.81 -9.60
CA ASN A 180 -15.28 -4.00 -8.38
C ASN A 180 -16.69 -3.80 -7.75
N ALA A 181 -17.61 -4.74 -7.98
CA ALA A 181 -19.02 -4.55 -7.67
C ALA A 181 -19.34 -4.44 -6.16
N ILE A 182 -18.63 -5.17 -5.30
CA ILE A 182 -18.85 -5.11 -3.84
C ILE A 182 -18.37 -3.74 -3.33
N ALA A 183 -17.18 -3.30 -3.74
CA ALA A 183 -16.67 -1.99 -3.34
C ALA A 183 -17.57 -0.85 -3.88
N ALA A 184 -18.07 -0.98 -5.11
CA ALA A 184 -19.03 -0.04 -5.68
C ALA A 184 -20.33 0.03 -4.86
N ALA A 185 -20.89 -1.12 -4.45
CA ALA A 185 -22.07 -1.18 -3.61
C ALA A 185 -21.85 -0.52 -2.24
N LEU A 186 -20.71 -0.78 -1.59
CA LEU A 186 -20.35 -0.10 -0.34
C LEU A 186 -20.18 1.41 -0.53
N ARG A 187 -19.58 1.84 -1.64
CA ARG A 187 -19.26 3.25 -1.87
C ARG A 187 -20.44 4.06 -2.37
N TYR A 188 -21.34 3.50 -3.18
CA TYR A 188 -22.40 4.23 -3.86
C TYR A 188 -23.81 3.73 -3.54
N GLY A 189 -23.93 2.63 -2.82
CA GLY A 189 -25.20 1.93 -2.58
C GLY A 189 -25.60 1.03 -3.73
N GLY A 190 -26.59 0.19 -3.48
CA GLY A 190 -27.08 -0.81 -4.43
C GLY A 190 -26.67 -2.23 -4.05
N ASP A 191 -27.08 -3.17 -4.89
CA ASP A 191 -26.79 -4.59 -4.73
C ASP A 191 -25.60 -4.97 -5.64
N PRO A 192 -24.53 -5.62 -5.11
CA PRO A 192 -23.36 -5.99 -5.91
C PRO A 192 -23.70 -6.82 -7.15
N ALA A 193 -24.61 -7.80 -7.04
CA ALA A 193 -25.00 -8.65 -8.17
C ALA A 193 -25.68 -7.83 -9.25
N SER A 194 -26.59 -6.94 -8.86
CA SER A 194 -27.27 -6.02 -9.78
C SER A 194 -26.30 -5.04 -10.46
N ILE A 195 -25.27 -4.59 -9.75
CA ILE A 195 -24.21 -3.74 -10.33
C ILE A 195 -23.42 -4.51 -11.40
N LEU A 196 -22.94 -5.70 -11.05
CA LEU A 196 -22.16 -6.53 -11.96
C LEU A 196 -22.97 -6.92 -13.20
N ASP A 197 -24.22 -7.37 -13.02
CA ASP A 197 -25.10 -7.79 -14.11
C ASP A 197 -25.39 -6.64 -15.09
N ARG A 198 -25.67 -5.44 -14.58
CA ARG A 198 -25.85 -4.24 -15.41
C ARG A 198 -24.61 -3.95 -16.27
N ASP A 199 -23.42 -4.01 -15.67
CA ASP A 199 -22.18 -3.64 -16.34
C ASP A 199 -21.75 -4.71 -17.38
N LEU A 200 -21.97 -5.99 -17.07
CA LEU A 200 -21.84 -7.09 -18.04
C LEU A 200 -22.84 -6.96 -19.19
N ALA A 201 -24.11 -6.67 -18.90
CA ALA A 201 -25.14 -6.46 -19.92
C ALA A 201 -24.84 -5.24 -20.80
N ALA A 202 -24.17 -4.22 -20.28
CA ALA A 202 -23.71 -3.09 -21.07
C ALA A 202 -22.64 -3.51 -22.07
N LEU A 203 -21.59 -4.24 -21.64
CA LEU A 203 -20.54 -4.74 -22.54
C LEU A 203 -21.12 -5.69 -23.61
N ARG A 204 -21.99 -6.63 -23.22
CA ARG A 204 -22.60 -7.60 -24.14
C ARG A 204 -23.49 -6.93 -25.18
N ARG A 205 -24.23 -5.87 -24.83
CA ARG A 205 -25.01 -5.07 -25.81
C ARG A 205 -24.13 -4.39 -26.86
N HIS A 206 -22.86 -4.17 -26.55
CA HIS A 206 -21.87 -3.65 -27.49
C HIS A 206 -21.12 -4.75 -28.26
N GLY A 207 -21.54 -6.01 -28.13
CA GLY A 207 -21.03 -7.13 -28.93
C GLY A 207 -19.85 -7.88 -28.31
N PHE A 208 -19.42 -7.52 -27.10
CA PHE A 208 -18.32 -8.23 -26.44
C PHE A 208 -18.79 -9.53 -25.78
N GLU A 209 -18.10 -10.62 -26.08
CA GLU A 209 -18.27 -11.90 -25.40
C GLU A 209 -17.48 -11.88 -24.08
N ILE A 210 -18.14 -11.50 -22.99
CA ILE A 210 -17.54 -11.48 -21.65
C ILE A 210 -17.84 -12.79 -20.92
N VAL A 211 -16.85 -13.67 -20.87
CA VAL A 211 -16.89 -14.97 -20.15
C VAL A 211 -15.99 -14.99 -18.92
N GLY A 212 -15.05 -14.04 -18.81
CA GLY A 212 -14.08 -13.96 -17.72
C GLY A 212 -14.25 -12.73 -16.83
N THR A 213 -13.87 -12.89 -15.56
CA THR A 213 -13.76 -11.79 -14.59
C THR A 213 -12.44 -11.86 -13.84
N ALA A 214 -11.98 -10.72 -13.34
CA ALA A 214 -10.88 -10.62 -12.39
C ALA A 214 -11.22 -9.61 -11.29
N ALA A 215 -11.07 -9.96 -10.02
CA ALA A 215 -11.43 -9.11 -8.91
C ALA A 215 -10.45 -7.94 -8.76
N HIS A 216 -10.99 -6.74 -8.64
CA HIS A 216 -10.20 -5.55 -8.34
C HIS A 216 -9.85 -5.52 -6.85
N GLY A 217 -8.56 -5.34 -6.55
CA GLY A 217 -8.02 -5.10 -5.21
C GLY A 217 -8.23 -3.67 -4.69
N ASP A 218 -9.46 -3.13 -4.77
CA ASP A 218 -9.82 -1.77 -4.31
C ASP A 218 -9.34 -1.54 -2.86
N PRO A 219 -8.76 -0.37 -2.52
CA PRO A 219 -8.32 -0.07 -1.16
C PRO A 219 -9.40 -0.31 -0.09
N LEU A 220 -10.67 -0.12 -0.43
CA LEU A 220 -11.79 -0.39 0.47
C LEU A 220 -11.90 -1.88 0.83
N ALA A 221 -11.59 -2.75 -0.13
CA ALA A 221 -11.58 -4.21 0.05
C ALA A 221 -10.58 -4.62 1.14
N ARG A 222 -9.39 -4.00 1.15
CA ARG A 222 -8.36 -4.24 2.17
C ARG A 222 -8.78 -3.73 3.54
N SER A 223 -9.31 -2.50 3.62
CA SER A 223 -9.68 -1.89 4.89
C SER A 223 -10.87 -2.58 5.57
N VAL A 224 -11.82 -3.10 4.79
CA VAL A 224 -13.03 -3.76 5.31
C VAL A 224 -12.85 -5.27 5.45
N GLY A 225 -11.88 -5.85 4.72
CA GLY A 225 -11.63 -7.29 4.76
C GLY A 225 -12.59 -8.07 3.85
N PHE A 226 -12.58 -7.75 2.56
CA PHE A 226 -13.22 -8.57 1.54
C PHE A 226 -12.39 -8.59 0.25
N ALA A 227 -12.74 -9.48 -0.67
CA ALA A 227 -12.30 -9.46 -2.06
C ALA A 227 -13.52 -9.39 -2.98
N ASN A 228 -13.41 -8.71 -4.13
CA ASN A 228 -14.55 -8.54 -5.02
C ASN A 228 -15.04 -9.86 -5.65
N TYR A 229 -14.20 -10.90 -5.72
CA TYR A 229 -14.62 -12.24 -6.15
C TYR A 229 -15.57 -12.93 -5.16
N GLU A 230 -15.69 -12.46 -3.91
CA GLU A 230 -16.60 -13.06 -2.92
C GLU A 230 -18.09 -12.86 -3.27
N ILE A 231 -18.37 -12.15 -4.36
CA ILE A 231 -19.69 -12.14 -5.00
C ILE A 231 -20.04 -13.50 -5.63
N PHE A 232 -19.04 -14.35 -5.89
CA PHE A 232 -19.20 -15.64 -6.55
C PHE A 232 -19.17 -16.80 -5.55
N ALA A 233 -20.10 -17.75 -5.72
CA ALA A 233 -20.19 -18.92 -4.85
C ALA A 233 -18.98 -19.85 -4.97
N GLU A 234 -18.32 -19.85 -6.13
CA GLU A 234 -17.14 -20.64 -6.45
C GLU A 234 -15.85 -20.08 -5.83
N CYS A 235 -15.84 -18.80 -5.44
CA CYS A 235 -14.65 -18.07 -5.02
C CYS A 235 -14.64 -17.87 -3.50
N LEU A 236 -14.01 -18.82 -2.80
CA LEU A 236 -13.95 -18.80 -1.33
C LEU A 236 -13.02 -17.69 -0.81
N ASP A 237 -13.36 -17.14 0.35
CA ASP A 237 -12.49 -16.23 1.08
C ASP A 237 -11.20 -16.94 1.51
N PRO A 238 -10.00 -16.38 1.23
CA PRO A 238 -8.74 -17.03 1.55
C PRO A 238 -8.48 -17.18 3.05
N HIS A 239 -9.22 -16.44 3.90
CA HIS A 239 -9.13 -16.51 5.36
C HIS A 239 -10.27 -17.32 5.99
N GLY A 240 -11.10 -17.98 5.18
CA GLY A 240 -12.21 -18.82 5.66
C GLY A 240 -13.35 -18.03 6.32
N ARG A 241 -13.48 -16.74 6.03
CA ARG A 241 -14.58 -15.91 6.57
C ARG A 241 -15.93 -16.37 6.02
N PRO A 242 -17.02 -16.22 6.78
CA PRO A 242 -18.34 -16.63 6.32
C PRO A 242 -18.75 -15.91 5.02
N ALA A 243 -19.23 -16.67 4.04
CA ALA A 243 -19.57 -16.18 2.72
C ALA A 243 -20.81 -15.26 2.72
N GLY A 244 -21.69 -15.39 3.72
CA GLY A 244 -22.91 -14.58 3.88
C GLY A 244 -22.77 -13.38 4.84
N ARG A 245 -21.54 -12.92 5.11
CA ARG A 245 -21.31 -11.87 6.12
C ARG A 245 -21.74 -10.48 5.64
N THR A 246 -22.08 -9.62 6.60
CA THR A 246 -22.31 -8.20 6.34
C THR A 246 -21.00 -7.44 6.44
N LEU A 247 -20.67 -6.72 5.36
CA LEU A 247 -19.55 -5.79 5.29
C LEU A 247 -20.05 -4.41 5.66
N GLU A 248 -19.34 -3.72 6.55
CA GLU A 248 -19.63 -2.34 6.92
C GLU A 248 -18.49 -1.41 6.53
N SER A 249 -18.83 -0.22 6.04
CA SER A 249 -17.87 0.83 5.75
C SER A 249 -18.42 2.18 6.21
N ALA A 250 -17.51 3.09 6.54
CA ALA A 250 -17.81 4.50 6.74
C ALA A 250 -16.95 5.31 5.77
N ASP A 251 -17.60 6.15 4.96
CA ASP A 251 -16.90 7.10 4.11
C ASP A 251 -16.17 8.12 5.00
N PRO A 252 -14.83 8.23 4.90
CA PRO A 252 -14.04 9.03 5.84
C PRO A 252 -14.22 10.54 5.67
N VAL A 253 -14.82 10.98 4.55
CA VAL A 253 -15.02 12.41 4.25
C VAL A 253 -16.41 12.88 4.65
N SER A 254 -17.43 12.13 4.26
CA SER A 254 -18.84 12.43 4.51
C SER A 254 -19.37 11.83 5.80
N GLY A 255 -18.66 10.88 6.41
CA GLY A 255 -19.13 10.09 7.56
C GLY A 255 -20.27 9.12 7.22
N ARG A 256 -20.62 8.99 5.93
CA ARG A 256 -21.74 8.13 5.51
C ARG A 256 -21.39 6.67 5.77
N ARG A 257 -22.20 6.01 6.60
CA ARG A 257 -22.11 4.57 6.82
C ARG A 257 -22.86 3.81 5.73
N SER A 258 -22.29 2.71 5.26
CA SER A 258 -22.91 1.78 4.34
C SER A 258 -22.66 0.36 4.80
N ALA A 259 -23.60 -0.53 4.48
CA ALA A 259 -23.50 -1.95 4.77
C ALA A 259 -23.95 -2.75 3.56
N VAL A 260 -23.25 -3.84 3.26
CA VAL A 260 -23.57 -4.78 2.19
C VAL A 260 -23.53 -6.18 2.76
N THR A 261 -24.65 -6.89 2.73
CA THR A 261 -24.68 -8.32 3.07
C THR A 261 -24.30 -9.12 1.83
N LEU A 262 -23.21 -9.89 1.93
CA LEU A 262 -22.77 -10.77 0.86
C LEU A 262 -23.79 -11.89 0.65
N ARG A 263 -24.11 -12.12 -0.63
CA ARG A 263 -24.96 -13.22 -1.09
C ARG A 263 -24.29 -13.83 -2.32
N PRO A 264 -23.26 -14.67 -2.12
CA PRO A 264 -22.51 -15.23 -3.23
C PRO A 264 -23.43 -15.98 -4.19
N MET A 265 -23.29 -15.70 -5.48
CA MET A 265 -24.08 -16.31 -6.56
C MET A 265 -23.17 -17.10 -7.50
N PRO A 266 -23.65 -18.19 -8.13
CA PRO A 266 -22.87 -18.90 -9.14
C PRO A 266 -22.39 -17.98 -10.27
N MET A 267 -21.13 -18.06 -10.69
CA MET A 267 -20.58 -17.29 -11.82
C MET A 267 -21.41 -17.46 -13.10
N ARG A 268 -21.92 -18.68 -13.34
CA ARG A 268 -22.76 -19.00 -14.50
C ARG A 268 -24.05 -18.17 -14.57
N ASP A 269 -24.57 -17.70 -13.43
CA ASP A 269 -25.78 -16.88 -13.38
C ASP A 269 -25.51 -15.47 -13.97
N PHE A 270 -24.24 -15.06 -14.00
CA PHE A 270 -23.77 -13.86 -14.70
C PHE A 270 -23.27 -14.16 -16.12
N GLY A 271 -23.34 -15.40 -16.59
CA GLY A 271 -22.73 -15.84 -17.85
C GLY A 271 -21.19 -15.80 -17.83
N LEU A 272 -20.58 -15.98 -16.66
CA LEU A 272 -19.13 -16.07 -16.49
C LEU A 272 -18.72 -17.53 -16.32
N GLU A 273 -17.62 -17.91 -16.96
CA GLU A 273 -17.02 -19.25 -16.90
C GLU A 273 -15.96 -19.36 -15.81
N TYR A 274 -15.20 -18.27 -15.60
CA TYR A 274 -14.04 -18.31 -14.71
C TYR A 274 -13.75 -16.95 -14.05
N GLU A 275 -13.04 -17.05 -12.93
CA GLU A 275 -12.35 -15.95 -12.27
C GLU A 275 -10.84 -16.18 -12.48
N ALA A 276 -10.14 -15.22 -13.07
CA ALA A 276 -8.68 -15.22 -13.28
C ALA A 276 -7.84 -15.70 -12.08
N TYR A 277 -8.23 -15.43 -10.83
CA TYR A 277 -7.53 -15.89 -9.62
C TYR A 277 -7.70 -17.39 -9.33
N PHE A 278 -8.67 -18.05 -9.98
CA PHE A 278 -9.11 -19.42 -9.66
C PHE A 278 -8.95 -20.39 -10.84
N ILE A 279 -8.28 -20.00 -11.92
CA ILE A 279 -8.04 -20.91 -13.08
C ILE A 279 -6.93 -21.95 -12.80
N GLY A 280 -6.19 -21.78 -11.70
CA GLY A 280 -5.01 -22.56 -11.35
C GLY A 280 -3.78 -22.15 -12.17
N HIS A 281 -2.59 -22.35 -11.62
CA HIS A 281 -1.31 -22.16 -12.32
C HIS A 281 -0.21 -22.85 -11.51
N THR A 282 0.89 -23.24 -12.15
CA THR A 282 2.08 -23.72 -11.40
C THR A 282 2.97 -22.56 -10.98
N ARG A 283 2.91 -21.43 -11.70
CA ARG A 283 3.68 -20.20 -11.42
C ARG A 283 2.81 -18.97 -11.66
N TYR A 284 3.06 -17.91 -10.89
CA TYR A 284 2.32 -16.65 -11.00
C TYR A 284 3.26 -15.46 -10.89
N LEU A 285 3.32 -14.65 -11.93
CA LEU A 285 4.12 -13.44 -11.96
C LEU A 285 3.18 -12.23 -12.06
N SER A 286 3.37 -11.23 -11.21
CA SER A 286 2.56 -10.01 -11.26
C SER A 286 3.40 -8.79 -11.00
N GLU A 287 3.19 -7.72 -11.75
CA GLU A 287 3.85 -6.44 -11.50
C GLU A 287 3.01 -5.41 -10.72
N ALA A 288 2.02 -5.90 -9.94
CA ALA A 288 1.16 -5.05 -9.13
C ALA A 288 1.95 -3.99 -8.33
N GLU A 289 1.42 -2.76 -8.30
CA GLU A 289 2.09 -1.58 -7.71
C GLU A 289 3.38 -1.13 -8.42
N GLY A 290 3.60 -1.52 -9.67
CA GLY A 290 4.71 -1.07 -10.50
C GLY A 290 6.03 -1.80 -10.23
N ARG A 291 5.95 -3.02 -9.69
CA ARG A 291 7.09 -3.88 -9.37
C ARG A 291 6.69 -5.35 -9.45
N TRP A 292 7.58 -6.21 -9.91
CA TRP A 292 7.35 -7.65 -9.85
C TRP A 292 7.17 -8.13 -8.40
N ASN A 293 6.17 -8.97 -8.17
CA ASN A 293 5.86 -9.59 -6.87
C ASN A 293 6.94 -10.59 -6.43
N GLN A 294 7.77 -11.04 -7.37
CA GLN A 294 8.93 -11.87 -7.18
C GLN A 294 9.97 -11.62 -8.28
N GLY A 295 11.05 -12.39 -8.28
CA GLY A 295 12.25 -12.10 -9.04
C GLY A 295 12.03 -12.53 -10.46
N TYR A 296 11.96 -11.55 -11.38
CA TYR A 296 11.68 -11.81 -12.78
C TYR A 296 12.65 -12.84 -13.37
N ASP A 297 13.97 -12.57 -13.24
CA ASP A 297 15.00 -13.40 -13.89
C ASP A 297 15.02 -14.83 -13.31
N GLU A 298 14.81 -15.00 -12.00
CA GLU A 298 14.74 -16.31 -11.35
C GLU A 298 13.51 -17.11 -11.78
N LEU A 299 12.33 -16.48 -11.78
CA LEU A 299 11.09 -17.13 -12.20
C LEU A 299 11.13 -17.46 -13.69
N ALA A 300 11.62 -16.54 -14.53
CA ALA A 300 11.73 -16.76 -15.97
C ALA A 300 12.69 -17.92 -16.26
N ALA A 301 13.85 -17.97 -15.60
CA ALA A 301 14.80 -19.09 -15.73
C ALA A 301 14.16 -20.42 -15.31
N ALA A 302 13.50 -20.46 -14.15
CA ALA A 302 12.84 -21.67 -13.65
C ALA A 302 11.69 -22.12 -14.57
N PHE A 303 10.89 -21.19 -15.09
CA PHE A 303 9.83 -21.49 -16.06
C PHE A 303 10.41 -22.06 -17.37
N LEU A 304 11.48 -21.47 -17.88
CA LEU A 304 12.10 -21.90 -19.14
C LEU A 304 12.85 -23.23 -19.01
N GLN A 305 13.30 -23.58 -17.81
CA GLN A 305 14.01 -24.83 -17.52
C GLN A 305 13.06 -25.97 -17.12
N GLU A 306 12.08 -25.70 -16.26
CA GLU A 306 11.22 -26.71 -15.64
C GLU A 306 9.83 -26.80 -16.29
N GLY A 307 9.48 -25.81 -17.12
CA GLY A 307 8.13 -25.68 -17.67
C GLY A 307 7.08 -25.30 -16.63
N GLY A 308 5.84 -25.62 -16.96
CA GLY A 308 4.64 -25.36 -16.18
C GLY A 308 3.66 -24.42 -16.86
N PHE A 309 2.61 -24.09 -16.11
CA PHE A 309 1.64 -23.07 -16.46
C PHE A 309 1.95 -21.80 -15.66
N LEU A 310 2.44 -20.78 -16.36
CA LEU A 310 2.69 -19.44 -15.84
C LEU A 310 1.53 -18.51 -16.16
N GLN A 311 0.90 -17.94 -15.14
CA GLN A 311 0.00 -16.80 -15.33
C GLN A 311 0.75 -15.50 -15.04
N ILE A 312 0.65 -14.53 -15.95
CA ILE A 312 1.28 -13.20 -15.81
C ILE A 312 0.20 -12.14 -15.68
N LEU A 313 0.27 -11.31 -14.63
CA LEU A 313 -0.57 -10.11 -14.45
C LEU A 313 0.27 -8.84 -14.63
N THR A 314 -0.10 -8.03 -15.60
CA THR A 314 0.46 -6.69 -15.85
C THR A 314 -0.63 -5.62 -15.83
N HIS A 315 -0.28 -4.40 -15.45
CA HIS A 315 -1.12 -3.22 -15.52
C HIS A 315 -0.51 -2.32 -16.60
N PRO A 316 -1.16 -2.12 -17.76
CA PRO A 316 -0.60 -1.28 -18.82
C PRO A 316 -0.19 0.11 -18.34
N ALA A 317 -0.82 0.66 -17.30
CA ALA A 317 -0.43 1.94 -16.71
C ALA A 317 1.02 2.02 -16.24
N HIS A 318 1.69 0.90 -15.93
CA HIS A 318 3.07 0.90 -15.45
C HIS A 318 4.12 0.78 -16.57
N TRP A 319 3.72 0.57 -17.84
CA TRP A 319 4.65 0.19 -18.90
C TRP A 319 4.83 1.28 -19.97
N GLY A 320 6.06 1.71 -20.22
CA GLY A 320 6.40 2.62 -21.30
C GLY A 320 6.65 1.86 -22.61
N LEU A 321 5.65 1.84 -23.50
CA LEU A 321 5.70 1.20 -24.83
C LEU A 321 6.19 2.14 -25.94
N SER A 322 6.71 3.31 -25.59
CA SER A 322 7.22 4.33 -26.51
C SER A 322 8.44 4.99 -25.87
N ASP A 323 8.99 6.06 -26.45
CA ASP A 323 10.09 6.84 -25.87
C ASP A 323 9.67 7.67 -24.63
N GLU A 324 8.74 7.13 -23.82
CA GLU A 324 8.21 7.73 -22.61
C GLU A 324 9.28 7.72 -21.49
N VAL A 325 9.24 8.74 -20.63
CA VAL A 325 10.16 8.87 -19.51
C VAL A 325 9.82 7.84 -18.44
N ILE A 326 10.71 6.88 -18.21
CA ILE A 326 10.54 5.83 -17.19
C ILE A 326 11.04 6.31 -15.83
N ARG A 327 10.29 6.02 -14.78
CA ARG A 327 10.68 6.20 -13.37
C ARG A 327 10.73 4.82 -12.72
N PRO A 328 11.90 4.14 -12.77
CA PRO A 328 12.03 2.80 -12.21
C PRO A 328 11.65 2.79 -10.73
N ILE A 329 10.78 1.87 -10.34
CA ILE A 329 10.66 1.46 -8.93
C ILE A 329 11.70 0.36 -8.74
N PRO A 330 12.58 0.45 -7.72
CA PRO A 330 13.55 -0.61 -7.45
C PRO A 330 12.84 -1.97 -7.34
N ALA A 331 13.35 -2.97 -8.07
CA ALA A 331 12.81 -4.32 -8.03
C ALA A 331 12.86 -4.88 -6.59
N MET A 332 11.82 -5.62 -6.18
CA MET A 332 11.94 -6.49 -5.03
C MET A 332 12.86 -7.65 -5.40
N THR A 333 14.05 -7.72 -4.82
CA THR A 333 14.81 -8.97 -4.79
C THR A 333 14.03 -9.94 -3.89
N PRO A 334 13.48 -11.05 -4.40
CA PRO A 334 12.92 -12.07 -3.53
C PRO A 334 14.05 -12.69 -2.75
N ALA A 335 13.79 -13.02 -1.49
CA ALA A 335 14.54 -14.08 -0.88
C ALA A 335 14.27 -15.37 -1.69
N ARG A 336 15.31 -15.95 -2.31
CA ARG A 336 15.23 -17.27 -2.96
C ARG A 336 14.59 -18.26 -1.98
N SER A 337 13.40 -18.73 -2.31
CA SER A 337 12.68 -19.76 -1.56
C SER A 337 12.98 -21.12 -2.19
N ASP A 338 14.06 -21.77 -1.77
CA ASP A 338 14.26 -23.19 -2.03
C ASP A 338 13.82 -24.02 -0.82
N THR A 339 12.84 -24.89 -1.09
CA THR A 339 12.40 -26.06 -0.33
C THR A 339 11.59 -25.86 0.97
N GLY A 340 10.35 -26.37 0.94
CA GLY A 340 9.68 -27.03 2.06
C GLY A 340 9.29 -26.17 3.27
N ARG A 341 8.00 -25.77 3.35
CA ARG A 341 7.28 -25.31 4.56
C ARG A 341 8.14 -25.02 5.79
N MET A 342 8.74 -23.83 5.85
CA MET A 342 9.14 -23.20 7.12
C MET A 342 8.80 -21.72 7.08
N ASP A 343 8.07 -21.29 8.10
CA ASP A 343 7.77 -19.89 8.39
C ASP A 343 9.09 -19.07 8.31
N PRO A 344 9.21 -18.06 7.42
CA PRO A 344 10.45 -17.33 7.21
C PRO A 344 10.96 -16.58 8.45
N GLU A 345 10.09 -16.31 9.43
CA GLU A 345 10.47 -15.75 10.74
C GLU A 345 11.01 -16.80 11.73
N ARG A 346 10.93 -18.09 11.40
CA ARG A 346 11.46 -19.19 12.21
C ARG A 346 12.64 -19.81 11.50
N GLY A 347 13.72 -20.08 12.23
CA GLY A 347 14.81 -20.90 11.73
C GLY A 347 14.42 -22.38 11.72
N ASP A 348 15.39 -23.27 11.49
CA ASP A 348 15.16 -24.71 11.50
C ASP A 348 14.59 -25.16 12.87
N PRO A 349 13.31 -25.53 12.97
CA PRO A 349 12.68 -25.94 14.21
C PRO A 349 13.27 -27.25 14.76
N THR A 350 14.04 -27.99 13.97
CA THR A 350 14.74 -29.20 14.41
C THR A 350 16.10 -28.90 15.05
N ALA A 351 16.69 -27.73 14.76
CA ALA A 351 17.91 -27.26 15.40
C ALA A 351 17.63 -26.64 16.77
N GLU A 352 18.62 -26.64 17.66
CA GLU A 352 18.49 -26.09 19.01
C GLU A 352 18.15 -24.58 18.94
N PRO A 353 17.11 -24.11 19.68
CA PRO A 353 16.78 -22.70 19.74
C PRO A 353 17.97 -21.83 20.18
N PHE A 354 18.29 -20.81 19.40
CA PHE A 354 19.30 -19.81 19.73
C PHE A 354 18.59 -18.53 20.21
N PRO A 355 18.37 -18.32 21.52
CA PRO A 355 17.63 -17.16 22.01
C PRO A 355 18.44 -15.86 21.85
N ILE A 356 17.80 -14.83 21.31
CA ILE A 356 18.38 -13.53 21.01
C ILE A 356 17.45 -12.45 21.55
N LEU A 357 18.02 -11.47 22.24
CA LEU A 357 17.31 -10.26 22.64
C LEU A 357 17.63 -9.15 21.64
N VAL A 358 16.61 -8.53 21.06
CA VAL A 358 16.77 -7.51 20.01
C VAL A 358 16.20 -6.15 20.45
N ARG A 359 17.08 -5.14 20.53
CA ARG A 359 16.69 -3.73 20.72
C ARG A 359 16.77 -2.99 19.39
N GLY A 360 15.61 -2.66 18.83
CA GLY A 360 15.46 -2.10 17.49
C GLY A 360 15.29 -3.20 16.46
N ASP A 361 14.05 -3.41 15.98
CA ASP A 361 13.68 -4.58 15.18
C ASP A 361 14.27 -4.54 13.76
N CYS A 362 13.85 -3.57 12.94
CA CYS A 362 13.95 -3.67 11.48
C CYS A 362 15.35 -4.07 10.94
N CYS A 363 16.44 -3.48 11.42
CA CYS A 363 17.79 -3.84 10.96
C CYS A 363 18.32 -5.10 11.64
N SER A 364 18.18 -5.17 12.96
CA SER A 364 18.66 -6.30 13.77
C SER A 364 18.03 -7.61 13.33
N ARG A 365 16.71 -7.64 13.21
CA ARG A 365 15.94 -8.82 12.85
C ARG A 365 16.26 -9.29 11.43
N ARG A 366 16.47 -8.38 10.49
CA ARG A 366 16.93 -8.72 9.13
C ARG A 366 18.34 -9.29 9.13
N ALA A 367 19.26 -8.66 9.86
CA ALA A 367 20.65 -9.14 9.98
C ALA A 367 20.69 -10.59 10.47
N ILE A 368 19.89 -10.92 11.49
CA ILE A 368 19.78 -12.27 12.06
C ILE A 368 19.09 -13.24 11.09
N LEU A 369 17.91 -12.90 10.56
CA LEU A 369 17.13 -13.81 9.71
C LEU A 369 17.77 -14.07 8.35
N MET A 370 18.61 -13.17 7.84
CA MET A 370 19.34 -13.37 6.59
C MET A 370 20.66 -14.13 6.77
N ASN A 371 21.11 -14.31 8.02
CA ASN A 371 22.36 -14.98 8.37
C ASN A 371 22.14 -16.03 9.47
N LYS A 372 21.04 -16.79 9.38
CA LYS A 372 20.63 -17.77 10.41
C LYS A 372 21.70 -18.82 10.68
N ASP A 373 22.55 -19.13 9.69
CA ASP A 373 23.68 -20.04 9.80
C ASP A 373 24.67 -19.63 10.91
N LEU A 374 24.87 -18.33 11.12
CA LEU A 374 25.73 -17.80 12.18
C LEU A 374 25.13 -17.96 13.58
N PHE A 375 23.83 -18.23 13.66
CA PHE A 375 23.06 -18.28 14.91
C PHE A 375 22.42 -19.66 15.10
N GLY A 376 23.16 -20.72 14.75
CA GLY A 376 22.76 -22.10 14.98
C GLY A 376 21.58 -22.58 14.13
N GLY A 377 21.24 -21.87 13.06
CA GLY A 377 20.13 -22.21 12.15
C GLY A 377 18.74 -21.93 12.71
N ASN A 378 18.58 -21.76 14.03
CA ASN A 378 17.29 -21.55 14.72
C ASN A 378 17.26 -20.33 15.66
N PRO A 379 17.47 -19.10 15.15
CA PRO A 379 17.37 -17.91 15.99
C PRO A 379 15.94 -17.72 16.54
N ARG A 380 15.83 -17.47 17.85
CA ARG A 380 14.59 -17.12 18.55
C ARG A 380 14.72 -15.73 19.14
N MET A 381 14.09 -14.76 18.51
CA MET A 381 14.18 -13.37 18.93
C MET A 381 13.01 -12.97 19.82
N VAL A 382 13.32 -12.36 20.97
CA VAL A 382 12.39 -11.42 21.63
C VAL A 382 12.85 -10.03 21.26
N ARG A 383 11.92 -9.21 20.78
CA ARG A 383 12.23 -7.96 20.10
C ARG A 383 11.28 -6.86 20.55
N ASP A 384 11.84 -5.68 20.69
CA ASP A 384 11.06 -4.46 20.76
C ASP A 384 11.30 -3.60 19.52
N GLU A 385 10.24 -2.93 19.11
CA GLU A 385 10.27 -2.04 17.96
C GLU A 385 11.11 -0.79 18.23
N LYS A 386 11.35 -0.04 17.17
CA LYS A 386 12.28 1.07 17.19
C LYS A 386 11.78 2.25 18.04
N SER A 387 12.33 2.39 19.25
CA SER A 387 12.27 3.60 20.07
C SER A 387 13.63 3.92 20.70
N ARG A 388 13.78 5.14 21.22
CA ARG A 388 15.02 5.54 21.89
C ARG A 388 15.30 4.68 23.12
N SER A 389 16.57 4.40 23.37
CA SER A 389 17.03 3.62 24.53
C SER A 389 16.58 4.19 25.86
N ASP A 390 16.53 5.52 26.00
CA ASP A 390 16.14 6.17 27.25
C ASP A 390 14.66 5.93 27.60
N PHE A 391 13.81 5.53 26.65
CA PHE A 391 12.42 5.17 26.92
C PHE A 391 12.30 3.83 27.67
N PHE A 392 13.29 2.95 27.55
CA PHE A 392 13.36 1.70 28.31
C PHE A 392 13.77 1.96 29.75
N LEU A 393 14.71 2.90 29.97
CA LEU A 393 15.10 3.31 31.32
C LEU A 393 13.99 4.09 32.02
N ASP A 394 13.24 4.92 31.28
CA ASP A 394 12.03 5.57 31.78
C ASP A 394 11.00 4.53 32.22
N HIS A 395 10.76 3.49 31.41
CA HIS A 395 9.83 2.41 31.77
C HIS A 395 10.13 1.82 33.15
N LEU A 396 11.41 1.59 33.44
CA LEU A 396 11.85 1.01 34.70
C LEU A 396 11.77 1.96 35.91
N THR A 397 11.66 3.28 35.67
CA THR A 397 11.76 4.29 36.73
C THR A 397 10.46 5.07 36.94
N VAL A 398 9.82 5.49 35.85
CA VAL A 398 8.62 6.34 35.84
C VAL A 398 7.49 5.76 34.99
N GLY A 399 7.69 4.61 34.35
CA GLY A 399 6.71 3.95 33.51
C GLY A 399 6.75 4.39 32.04
N SER A 400 5.69 4.08 31.30
CA SER A 400 5.56 4.37 29.86
C SER A 400 4.15 4.84 29.54
N PRO A 401 3.95 5.57 28.44
CA PRO A 401 2.61 5.92 27.98
C PRO A 401 1.81 4.66 27.64
N GLU A 402 0.53 4.67 27.99
CA GLU A 402 -0.44 3.68 27.53
C GLU A 402 -0.92 4.00 26.10
N GLU A 403 -1.62 3.06 25.47
CA GLU A 403 -2.16 3.28 24.12
C GLU A 403 -3.14 4.46 24.08
N ASP A 404 -3.97 4.61 25.13
CA ASP A 404 -4.90 5.71 25.28
C ASP A 404 -4.19 7.06 25.40
N ASP A 405 -3.02 7.12 26.06
CA ASP A 405 -2.22 8.34 26.14
C ASP A 405 -1.73 8.76 24.75
N ILE A 406 -1.23 7.81 23.96
CA ILE A 406 -0.77 8.08 22.61
C ILE A 406 -1.95 8.54 21.73
N GLY A 407 -3.10 7.86 21.82
CA GLY A 407 -4.33 8.21 21.11
C GLY A 407 -4.92 9.55 21.52
N ARG A 408 -4.72 9.97 22.77
CA ARG A 408 -5.12 11.28 23.29
C ARG A 408 -4.34 12.43 22.65
N TYR A 409 -3.04 12.28 22.45
CA TYR A 409 -2.19 13.35 21.92
C TYR A 409 -2.01 13.32 20.41
N MET A 410 -2.06 12.14 19.79
CA MET A 410 -1.76 11.94 18.38
C MET A 410 -2.92 11.27 17.64
N ASP A 411 -3.22 11.76 16.44
CA ASP A 411 -4.26 11.24 15.56
C ASP A 411 -3.76 9.99 14.81
N ILE A 412 -3.77 8.86 15.53
CA ILE A 412 -3.23 7.57 15.06
C ILE A 412 -3.91 7.08 13.77
N ASP A 413 -5.20 7.34 13.59
CA ASP A 413 -5.96 6.87 12.43
C ASP A 413 -5.52 7.57 11.13
N ARG A 414 -4.90 8.74 11.24
CA ARG A 414 -4.34 9.49 10.11
C ARG A 414 -2.88 9.16 9.84
N LEU A 415 -2.21 8.45 10.74
CA LEU A 415 -0.86 7.93 10.48
C LEU A 415 -0.96 6.72 9.56
N THR A 416 -0.06 6.65 8.57
CA THR A 416 0.01 5.54 7.62
C THR A 416 1.42 4.96 7.57
N GLY A 417 1.53 3.66 7.31
CA GLY A 417 2.82 2.96 7.21
C GLY A 417 3.64 3.06 8.50
N SER A 418 4.97 3.15 8.36
CA SER A 418 5.92 3.09 9.48
C SER A 418 5.71 4.15 10.56
N HIS A 419 5.12 5.32 10.25
CA HIS A 419 4.82 6.32 11.27
C HIS A 419 3.73 5.86 12.25
N ARG A 420 2.74 5.08 11.78
CA ARG A 420 1.71 4.50 12.64
C ARG A 420 2.30 3.42 13.53
N ASP A 421 3.19 2.61 12.97
CA ASP A 421 3.89 1.56 13.72
C ASP A 421 4.76 2.19 14.80
N TYR A 422 5.65 3.14 14.47
CA TYR A 422 6.47 3.84 15.46
C TYR A 422 5.65 4.49 16.57
N ALA A 423 4.49 5.06 16.23
CA ALA A 423 3.60 5.67 17.20
C ALA A 423 3.06 4.67 18.21
N LEU A 424 2.66 3.46 17.78
CA LEU A 424 2.02 2.46 18.63
C LEU A 424 3.02 1.56 19.34
N THR A 425 4.13 1.23 18.69
CA THR A 425 5.07 0.21 19.17
C THR A 425 6.20 0.79 20.01
N GLN A 426 6.36 2.12 20.07
CA GLN A 426 7.31 2.76 20.99
C GLN A 426 7.06 2.48 22.48
N ARG A 427 5.93 1.83 22.83
CA ARG A 427 5.59 1.40 24.20
C ARG A 427 5.95 -0.05 24.51
N THR A 428 6.36 -0.86 23.52
CA THR A 428 6.67 -2.29 23.75
C THR A 428 7.95 -2.43 24.57
N ARG A 429 7.94 -3.31 25.58
CA ARG A 429 9.06 -3.49 26.52
C ARG A 429 9.30 -4.97 26.80
N ASP A 430 9.01 -5.81 25.83
CA ASP A 430 9.04 -7.26 25.99
C ASP A 430 10.47 -7.76 26.25
N THR A 431 11.48 -7.08 25.71
CA THR A 431 12.89 -7.42 25.94
C THR A 431 13.32 -7.23 27.40
N LEU A 432 12.67 -6.34 28.15
CA LEU A 432 12.93 -6.14 29.58
C LEU A 432 12.38 -7.28 30.45
N ASN A 433 11.67 -8.25 29.87
CA ASN A 433 11.08 -9.39 30.58
C ASN A 433 11.68 -10.74 30.15
N VAL A 434 12.80 -10.72 29.42
CA VAL A 434 13.47 -11.94 28.95
C VAL A 434 14.28 -12.58 30.06
N GLU A 435 14.12 -13.90 30.23
CA GLU A 435 14.82 -14.69 31.25
C GLU A 435 16.14 -15.30 30.75
N ALA A 436 16.28 -15.50 29.44
CA ALA A 436 17.48 -16.09 28.85
C ALA A 436 17.74 -15.58 27.42
N ALA A 437 19.01 -15.31 27.11
CA ALA A 437 19.49 -15.02 25.77
C ALA A 437 20.92 -15.56 25.62
N ARG A 438 21.36 -15.80 24.37
CA ARG A 438 22.76 -16.11 24.02
C ARG A 438 23.46 -14.94 23.32
N LEU A 439 22.69 -13.98 22.85
CA LEU A 439 23.16 -12.79 22.15
C LEU A 439 22.18 -11.64 22.41
N ILE A 440 22.71 -10.44 22.62
CA ILE A 440 21.96 -9.19 22.60
C ILE A 440 22.30 -8.46 21.31
N VAL A 441 21.31 -7.93 20.60
CA VAL A 441 21.50 -7.21 19.34
C VAL A 441 20.90 -5.82 19.44
N PHE A 442 21.67 -4.82 19.02
CA PHE A 442 21.25 -3.41 18.95
C PHE A 442 21.45 -2.87 17.53
N ASP A 443 20.62 -1.91 17.12
CA ASP A 443 20.91 -1.05 15.97
C ASP A 443 21.04 0.43 16.37
N SER A 444 21.97 1.15 15.75
CA SER A 444 22.27 2.54 16.12
C SER A 444 21.19 3.55 15.69
N TYR A 445 20.31 3.21 14.75
CA TYR A 445 19.37 4.18 14.18
C TYR A 445 18.27 4.60 15.15
N ALA A 446 17.93 3.74 16.11
CA ALA A 446 16.91 4.01 17.11
C ALA A 446 17.22 5.26 17.97
N ASP A 447 18.50 5.59 18.16
CA ASP A 447 18.92 6.75 18.97
C ASP A 447 19.36 7.96 18.11
N THR A 448 19.51 7.79 16.79
CA THR A 448 19.88 8.89 15.88
C THR A 448 18.68 9.72 15.43
N ASN A 449 17.52 9.09 15.21
CA ASN A 449 16.46 9.66 14.38
C ASN A 449 15.24 10.24 15.13
N PHE A 450 15.07 9.97 16.42
CA PHE A 450 13.82 10.29 17.13
C PHE A 450 13.94 11.49 18.08
N LYS A 451 13.05 12.46 17.90
CA LYS A 451 12.84 13.57 18.83
C LYS A 451 11.87 13.17 19.93
N ALA A 452 12.29 13.31 21.18
CA ALA A 452 11.48 12.98 22.34
C ALA A 452 10.84 14.20 22.98
N TRP A 453 9.69 13.93 23.61
CA TRP A 453 8.96 14.84 24.48
C TRP A 453 8.74 14.14 25.81
N ARG A 454 8.95 14.86 26.92
CA ARG A 454 8.76 14.34 28.27
C ARG A 454 7.47 14.89 28.85
N HIS A 455 6.63 14.00 29.38
CA HIS A 455 5.42 14.42 30.10
C HIS A 455 5.84 15.11 31.40
N ARG A 456 5.33 16.31 31.67
CA ARG A 456 5.75 17.12 32.83
C ARG A 456 5.38 16.49 34.17
N GLU A 457 4.21 15.87 34.23
CA GLU A 457 3.70 15.22 35.45
C GLU A 457 4.26 13.80 35.63
N HIS A 458 4.06 12.94 34.63
CA HIS A 458 4.44 11.52 34.73
C HIS A 458 5.91 11.21 34.43
N GLY A 459 6.66 12.12 33.80
CA GLY A 459 8.09 11.96 33.56
C GLY A 459 8.49 11.01 32.42
N TRP A 460 7.61 10.12 31.96
CA TRP A 460 7.87 9.26 30.80
C TRP A 460 7.98 10.08 29.51
N LYS A 461 8.69 9.51 28.53
CA LYS A 461 8.92 10.13 27.22
C LYS A 461 8.14 9.43 26.12
N LEU A 462 7.82 10.19 25.08
CA LEU A 462 7.33 9.66 23.81
C LEU A 462 7.91 10.41 22.61
N TRP A 463 7.86 9.75 21.46
CA TRP A 463 7.98 10.37 20.15
C TRP A 463 6.59 10.72 19.61
N VAL A 464 6.50 11.89 18.96
CA VAL A 464 5.30 12.34 18.23
C VAL A 464 5.68 12.87 16.87
N TYR A 465 4.76 12.75 15.91
CA TYR A 465 4.85 13.45 14.64
C TYR A 465 4.03 14.76 14.70
N PRO A 466 4.66 15.96 14.73
CA PRO A 466 3.97 17.21 15.09
C PRO A 466 2.74 17.56 14.24
N ARG A 467 2.69 17.11 12.98
CA ARG A 467 1.56 17.32 12.06
C ARG A 467 0.29 16.58 12.49
N TYR A 468 0.41 15.51 13.27
CA TYR A 468 -0.69 14.66 13.70
C TYR A 468 -1.05 14.86 15.17
N LEU A 469 -0.57 15.92 15.82
CA LEU A 469 -1.05 16.27 17.16
C LEU A 469 -2.54 16.67 17.10
N ARG A 470 -3.36 16.11 18.00
CA ARG A 470 -4.80 16.43 18.10
C ARG A 470 -5.04 17.86 18.60
N ASP A 471 -4.34 18.23 19.68
CA ASP A 471 -4.31 19.59 20.22
C ASP A 471 -2.88 19.99 20.57
N ARG A 472 -2.28 20.81 19.70
CA ARG A 472 -0.91 21.28 19.87
C ARG A 472 -0.73 22.15 21.11
N ARG A 473 -1.71 22.99 21.48
CA ARG A 473 -1.59 23.87 22.64
C ARG A 473 -1.68 23.08 23.94
N GLN A 474 -2.53 22.07 23.98
CA GLN A 474 -2.58 21.14 25.10
C GLN A 474 -1.26 20.40 25.24
N PHE A 475 -0.78 19.82 24.15
CA PHE A 475 0.47 19.07 24.14
C PHE A 475 1.65 19.94 24.63
N GLU A 476 1.80 21.17 24.13
CA GLU A 476 2.89 22.07 24.56
C GLU A 476 2.79 22.53 26.03
N ARG A 477 1.61 22.41 26.68
CA ARG A 477 1.46 22.63 28.13
C ARG A 477 1.87 21.41 28.94
N GLU A 478 1.45 20.22 28.50
CA GLU A 478 1.62 18.96 29.25
C GLU A 478 3.01 18.34 29.03
N PHE A 479 3.70 18.71 27.95
CA PHE A 479 5.02 18.20 27.59
C PHE A 479 6.09 19.27 27.57
N GLU A 480 7.32 18.82 27.76
CA GLU A 480 8.51 19.58 27.43
C GLU A 480 9.37 18.87 26.40
N ARG A 481 10.06 19.67 25.58
CA ARG A 481 10.87 19.17 24.49
C ARG A 481 12.22 18.68 25.04
N VAL A 482 12.48 17.39 24.87
CA VAL A 482 13.80 16.77 25.12
C VAL A 482 14.62 16.73 23.82
N ASP A 483 13.95 16.74 22.67
CA ASP A 483 14.56 16.72 21.33
C ASP A 483 15.39 15.44 21.11
N TYR A 484 16.57 15.49 20.50
CA TYR A 484 17.44 14.32 20.27
C TYR A 484 18.35 14.01 21.46
N LEU A 485 18.81 12.77 21.58
CA LEU A 485 19.97 12.46 22.43
C LEU A 485 21.24 13.07 21.82
N THR A 486 22.10 13.62 22.65
CA THR A 486 23.51 13.82 22.31
C THR A 486 24.23 12.46 22.24
N LEU A 487 25.41 12.42 21.61
CA LEU A 487 26.21 11.18 21.54
C LEU A 487 26.54 10.65 22.94
N ASP A 488 26.96 11.52 23.85
CA ASP A 488 27.32 11.12 25.23
C ASP A 488 26.13 10.56 26.00
N GLU A 489 24.95 11.19 25.88
CA GLU A 489 23.72 10.67 26.46
C GLU A 489 23.36 9.32 25.85
N ALA A 490 23.46 9.17 24.52
CA ALA A 490 23.18 7.91 23.84
C ALA A 490 24.12 6.78 24.32
N VAL A 491 25.43 7.04 24.43
CA VAL A 491 26.41 6.08 24.94
C VAL A 491 26.06 5.67 26.38
N GLU A 492 25.73 6.64 27.23
CA GLU A 492 25.37 6.42 28.63
C GLU A 492 24.12 5.55 28.78
N VAL A 493 23.05 5.86 28.03
CA VAL A 493 21.79 5.10 28.13
C VAL A 493 21.90 3.71 27.53
N ASN A 494 22.65 3.53 26.44
CA ASN A 494 22.90 2.21 25.87
C ASN A 494 23.74 1.35 26.83
N THR A 495 24.76 1.94 27.47
CA THR A 495 25.58 1.26 28.48
C THR A 495 24.71 0.72 29.61
N LYS A 496 23.89 1.59 30.21
CA LYS A 496 22.96 1.22 31.28
C LYS A 496 21.94 0.16 30.84
N LEU A 497 21.44 0.25 29.62
CA LEU A 497 20.48 -0.71 29.09
C LEU A 497 21.12 -2.09 28.83
N ILE A 498 22.36 -2.13 28.33
CA ILE A 498 23.12 -3.38 28.18
C ILE A 498 23.38 -4.03 29.54
N GLU A 499 23.83 -3.25 30.53
CA GLU A 499 24.02 -3.72 31.91
C GLU A 499 22.71 -4.27 32.49
N ARG A 500 21.59 -3.57 32.26
CA ARG A 500 20.26 -4.00 32.69
C ARG A 500 19.87 -5.34 32.07
N TYR A 501 20.09 -5.52 30.76
CA TYR A 501 19.81 -6.80 30.09
C TYR A 501 20.72 -7.90 30.60
N ARG A 502 22.03 -7.67 30.74
CA ARG A 502 22.97 -8.66 31.28
C ARG A 502 22.67 -9.06 32.73
N ALA A 503 22.12 -8.15 33.53
CA ALA A 503 21.63 -8.48 34.85
C ALA A 503 20.44 -9.49 34.83
N GLN A 504 19.75 -9.63 33.69
CA GLN A 504 18.67 -10.61 33.50
C GLN A 504 19.15 -11.90 32.89
N VAL A 505 19.87 -11.81 31.77
CA VAL A 505 20.20 -12.96 30.91
C VAL A 505 21.62 -13.49 31.12
N GLY A 506 22.39 -12.87 32.01
CA GLY A 506 23.80 -13.18 32.24
C GLY A 506 24.76 -12.40 31.32
N ASP A 507 26.06 -12.64 31.51
CA ASP A 507 27.11 -11.98 30.72
C ASP A 507 27.20 -12.58 29.30
N VAL A 508 26.37 -12.06 28.41
CA VAL A 508 26.26 -12.48 27.00
C VAL A 508 26.88 -11.41 26.08
N PRO A 509 27.41 -11.81 24.90
CA PRO A 509 27.95 -10.84 23.94
C PRO A 509 26.86 -9.91 23.41
N VAL A 510 27.27 -8.69 23.04
CA VAL A 510 26.40 -7.74 22.32
C VAL A 510 26.92 -7.57 20.90
N LEU A 511 26.06 -7.79 19.91
CA LEU A 511 26.28 -7.35 18.53
C LEU A 511 25.61 -5.98 18.35
N TYR A 512 26.40 -4.95 18.06
CA TYR A 512 25.91 -3.60 17.84
C TYR A 512 26.04 -3.22 16.36
N LEU A 513 24.91 -3.19 15.64
CA LEU A 513 24.88 -2.87 14.22
C LEU A 513 24.91 -1.35 14.02
N GLN A 514 26.02 -0.85 13.50
CA GLN A 514 26.26 0.55 13.24
C GLN A 514 25.70 0.94 11.88
N GLN A 515 24.84 1.95 11.87
CA GLN A 515 24.30 2.53 10.64
C GLN A 515 25.23 3.62 10.11
N PRO A 516 25.43 3.71 8.78
CA PRO A 516 26.31 4.70 8.17
C PRO A 516 25.63 6.07 8.21
N THR A 517 25.86 6.85 9.27
CA THR A 517 25.14 8.11 9.51
C THR A 517 25.36 9.14 8.40
N ALA A 518 26.55 9.14 7.79
CA ALA A 518 26.94 10.00 6.68
C ALA A 518 26.02 9.86 5.44
N TYR A 519 25.42 8.68 5.25
CA TYR A 519 24.46 8.46 4.16
C TYR A 519 23.19 9.32 4.31
N TYR A 520 22.76 9.57 5.54
CA TYR A 520 21.49 10.24 5.79
C TYR A 520 21.66 11.75 5.81
N ARG A 521 21.32 12.41 4.69
CA ARG A 521 21.33 13.88 4.62
C ARG A 521 20.57 14.58 5.76
N LYS A 522 19.50 13.97 6.28
CA LYS A 522 18.74 14.53 7.41
C LYS A 522 19.48 14.47 8.75
N LEU A 523 20.56 13.69 8.83
CA LEU A 523 21.42 13.49 9.98
C LEU A 523 22.80 14.15 9.82
N ASP A 524 22.99 15.05 8.83
CA ASP A 524 24.25 15.80 8.62
C ASP A 524 24.74 16.55 9.87
N HIS A 525 23.83 16.86 10.81
CA HIS A 525 24.11 17.52 12.08
C HIS A 525 24.38 16.56 13.25
N ARG A 526 24.54 15.26 12.93
CA ARG A 526 24.64 14.12 13.85
C ARG A 526 25.66 13.10 13.32
N ASP A 527 26.64 13.55 12.54
CA ASP A 527 27.67 12.70 11.96
C ASP A 527 28.46 11.95 13.04
N GLU A 528 28.59 12.54 14.24
CA GLU A 528 29.25 11.93 15.39
C GLU A 528 28.62 10.59 15.82
N PHE A 529 27.34 10.36 15.52
CA PHE A 529 26.66 9.09 15.81
C PHE A 529 27.14 7.92 14.96
N GLY A 530 27.94 8.17 13.91
CA GLY A 530 28.67 7.12 13.20
C GLY A 530 29.61 6.34 14.10
N ARG A 531 29.97 6.90 15.27
CA ARG A 531 30.86 6.28 16.26
C ARG A 531 30.13 5.71 17.48
N LEU A 532 28.79 5.74 17.54
CA LEU A 532 28.03 5.35 18.73
C LEU A 532 28.39 3.95 19.24
N GLY A 533 28.38 2.94 18.37
CA GLY A 533 28.74 1.57 18.74
C GLY A 533 30.18 1.47 19.28
N VAL A 534 31.12 2.17 18.64
CA VAL A 534 32.54 2.19 19.03
C VAL A 534 32.73 2.86 20.40
N GLU A 535 32.03 3.96 20.68
CA GLU A 535 32.11 4.62 21.99
C GLU A 535 31.49 3.76 23.11
N ILE A 536 30.43 2.99 22.82
CA ILE A 536 29.87 2.01 23.76
C ILE A 536 30.86 0.86 24.01
N GLN A 537 31.50 0.34 22.96
CA GLN A 537 32.50 -0.73 23.05
C GLN A 537 33.68 -0.37 23.96
N LYS A 538 34.06 0.91 24.04
CA LYS A 538 35.11 1.36 24.98
C LYS A 538 34.67 1.31 26.45
N ARG A 539 33.37 1.38 26.74
CA ARG A 539 32.82 1.43 28.10
C ARG A 539 32.36 0.07 28.60
N VAL A 540 31.87 -0.79 27.69
CA VAL A 540 31.25 -2.07 28.04
C VAL A 540 32.01 -3.21 27.36
N PRO A 541 32.55 -4.18 28.13
CA PRO A 541 33.26 -5.32 27.56
C PRO A 541 32.31 -6.23 26.76
N ASN A 542 32.88 -7.00 25.83
CA ASN A 542 32.16 -7.97 25.00
C ASN A 542 31.02 -7.35 24.17
N VAL A 543 31.18 -6.08 23.79
CA VAL A 543 30.38 -5.42 22.75
C VAL A 543 31.19 -5.45 21.46
N PHE A 544 30.59 -5.96 20.40
CA PHE A 544 31.22 -6.13 19.09
C PHE A 544 30.43 -5.33 18.07
N VAL A 545 31.09 -4.40 17.39
CA VAL A 545 30.44 -3.46 16.49
C VAL A 545 30.46 -4.03 15.09
N GLY A 546 29.28 -4.27 14.52
CA GLY A 546 29.16 -4.57 13.10
C GLY A 546 29.02 -3.27 12.33
N ASP A 547 30.07 -2.87 11.63
CA ASP A 547 30.13 -1.62 10.87
C ASP A 547 30.28 -1.91 9.38
N ILE A 548 29.94 -0.93 8.54
CA ILE A 548 30.12 -1.03 7.09
C ILE A 548 30.48 0.33 6.50
N ASP A 549 31.52 0.34 5.68
CA ASP A 549 31.87 1.52 4.88
C ASP A 549 30.78 1.77 3.82
N GLU A 550 30.37 3.03 3.65
CA GLU A 550 29.30 3.40 2.71
C GLU A 550 29.62 3.02 1.26
N SER A 551 30.90 2.93 0.88
CA SER A 551 31.33 2.48 -0.44
C SER A 551 31.12 0.98 -0.68
N LEU A 552 30.89 0.21 0.39
CA LEU A 552 30.62 -1.23 0.35
C LEU A 552 29.12 -1.55 0.44
N LEU A 553 28.27 -0.52 0.41
CA LEU A 553 26.83 -0.70 0.29
C LEU A 553 26.48 -1.17 -1.12
N GLU A 554 25.69 -2.23 -1.20
CA GLU A 554 25.15 -2.72 -2.46
C GLU A 554 24.11 -1.73 -3.00
N PRO A 555 23.87 -1.69 -4.31
CA PRO A 555 22.82 -0.83 -4.88
C PRO A 555 21.44 -1.03 -4.23
N GLU A 556 21.11 -2.26 -3.79
CA GLU A 556 19.85 -2.57 -3.09
C GLU A 556 19.78 -2.03 -1.66
N ASP A 557 20.93 -1.75 -1.03
CA ASP A 557 20.98 -1.19 0.33
C ASP A 557 20.53 0.28 0.30
N LEU A 558 20.85 0.98 -0.79
CA LEU A 558 20.62 2.40 -0.97
C LEU A 558 19.12 2.71 -1.11
N ASN A 559 18.60 3.60 -0.26
CA ASN A 559 17.18 4.01 -0.22
C ASN A 559 16.20 2.83 -0.04
N SER A 560 16.65 1.73 0.56
CA SER A 560 15.90 0.49 0.78
C SER A 560 14.57 0.65 1.55
N SER A 561 14.45 1.71 2.37
CA SER A 561 13.18 2.08 3.04
C SER A 561 12.60 3.41 2.54
N GLY A 562 13.05 3.88 1.38
CA GLY A 562 12.78 5.19 0.82
C GLY A 562 13.82 6.25 1.19
N PRO A 563 13.86 7.39 0.45
CA PRO A 563 14.87 8.43 0.66
C PRO A 563 14.87 8.99 2.08
N GLY A 564 16.02 8.90 2.75
CA GLY A 564 16.21 9.41 4.11
C GLY A 564 15.54 8.59 5.22
N GLN A 565 15.09 7.36 4.99
CA GLN A 565 14.64 6.43 6.04
C GLN A 565 15.73 5.40 6.38
N THR A 566 15.58 4.61 7.44
CA THR A 566 16.57 3.59 7.84
C THR A 566 16.95 2.69 6.67
N LEU A 567 18.24 2.48 6.45
CA LEU A 567 18.73 1.50 5.48
C LEU A 567 18.51 0.09 6.00
N HIS A 568 17.76 -0.67 5.22
CA HIS A 568 17.73 -2.11 5.27
C HIS A 568 18.80 -2.65 4.31
N PHE A 569 19.72 -3.41 4.86
CA PHE A 569 20.79 -3.98 4.06
C PHE A 569 20.36 -5.32 3.43
N SER A 570 21.09 -5.74 2.40
CA SER A 570 21.07 -7.05 1.79
C SER A 570 21.65 -8.08 2.78
N GLY A 571 21.35 -9.36 2.56
CA GLY A 571 21.94 -10.45 3.34
C GLY A 571 23.47 -10.40 3.35
N PRO A 572 24.14 -10.30 2.18
CA PRO A 572 25.59 -10.14 2.08
C PRO A 572 26.14 -8.90 2.80
N THR A 573 25.47 -7.76 2.73
CA THR A 573 25.93 -6.56 3.45
C THR A 573 25.82 -6.73 4.96
N TYR A 574 24.70 -7.28 5.46
CA TYR A 574 24.58 -7.63 6.87
C TYR A 574 25.64 -8.67 7.27
N ARG A 575 25.96 -9.62 6.39
CA ARG A 575 27.02 -10.61 6.62
C ARG A 575 28.36 -9.92 6.82
N ARG A 576 28.74 -8.98 5.94
CA ARG A 576 29.97 -8.19 6.07
C ARG A 576 30.03 -7.41 7.40
N MET A 577 28.93 -6.79 7.80
CA MET A 577 28.85 -6.13 9.11
C MET A 577 29.08 -7.12 10.26
N ILE A 578 28.46 -8.30 10.21
CA ILE A 578 28.63 -9.32 11.25
C ILE A 578 30.05 -9.88 11.22
N ASP A 579 30.66 -10.07 10.05
CA ASP A 579 32.03 -10.54 9.90
C ASP A 579 33.03 -9.57 10.57
N VAL A 580 32.82 -8.25 10.44
CA VAL A 580 33.60 -7.23 11.17
C VAL A 580 33.48 -7.42 12.69
N ALA A 581 32.31 -7.78 13.21
CA ALA A 581 32.13 -8.09 14.63
C ALA A 581 32.75 -9.45 15.01
N LEU A 582 32.72 -10.44 14.12
CA LEU A 582 33.37 -11.75 14.31
C LEU A 582 34.90 -11.60 14.41
N GLU A 583 35.49 -10.76 13.56
CA GLU A 583 36.93 -10.42 13.59
C GLU A 583 37.34 -9.73 14.90
N GLN A 584 36.43 -8.98 15.53
CA GLN A 584 36.65 -8.38 16.86
C GLN A 584 36.57 -9.41 18.00
N GLY A 585 36.16 -10.65 17.73
CA GLY A 585 36.08 -11.73 18.73
C GLY A 585 34.67 -12.20 19.08
N LEU A 586 33.63 -11.73 18.39
CA LEU A 586 32.24 -12.20 18.63
C LEU A 586 32.12 -13.73 18.43
N GLY A 587 32.83 -14.29 17.45
CA GLY A 587 32.76 -15.72 17.12
C GLY A 587 33.18 -16.62 18.27
N GLU A 588 34.17 -16.19 19.07
CA GLU A 588 34.59 -16.91 20.26
C GLU A 588 33.44 -17.03 21.26
N TRP A 589 32.69 -15.95 21.49
CA TRP A 589 31.55 -15.96 22.40
C TRP A 589 30.39 -16.80 21.89
N LEU A 590 30.10 -16.73 20.59
CA LEU A 590 29.06 -17.57 19.97
C LEU A 590 29.40 -19.07 20.10
N SER A 591 30.69 -19.43 20.07
CA SER A 591 31.19 -20.80 20.24
C SER A 591 31.34 -21.27 21.69
N LYS A 592 31.54 -20.35 22.65
CA LYS A 592 31.83 -20.63 24.07
C LYS A 592 30.61 -21.03 24.91
N ILE A 593 29.40 -20.85 24.41
CA ILE A 593 28.17 -21.19 25.15
C ILE A 593 27.80 -22.66 24.84
N PRO A 594 27.94 -23.61 25.78
CA PRO A 594 27.63 -25.02 25.51
C PRO A 594 26.14 -25.20 25.15
N ALA A 595 25.84 -26.19 24.30
CA ALA A 595 24.49 -26.66 23.93
C ALA A 595 23.68 -27.23 25.12
N THR A 596 24.18 -27.10 26.35
CA THR A 596 23.59 -27.69 27.55
C THR A 596 23.89 -26.85 28.77
N SER A 597 22.90 -26.08 29.23
CA SER A 597 22.69 -25.83 30.65
C SER A 597 21.29 -26.29 31.02
N ARG A 598 21.14 -27.62 31.23
CA ARG A 598 20.08 -28.14 32.09
C ARG A 598 20.46 -27.76 33.52
N GLY A 599 19.76 -26.79 34.06
CA GLY A 599 19.66 -26.49 35.49
C GLY A 599 18.19 -26.29 35.80
#